data_AF-A0A1M5BIR4-F1
#
_entry.id   AF-A0A1M5BIR4-F1
#
_cell.length_a   1.000
_cell.length_b   1.000
_cell.length_c   1.000
_cell.angle_alpha   90.00
_cell.angle_beta   90.00
_cell.angle_gamma   90.00
#
_symmetry.space_group_name_H-M   'P 1'
#
loop_
_entity.id
_entity.type
_entity.pdbx_description
1 polymer ?
#
loop_
_entity_poly.entity_id
_entity_poly.type
_entity_poly.pdbx_seq_one_letter_code
_entity_poly.pdbx_strand_id
1 'polypeptide(L)'
;MTHREKKSILGGTASDAAFSIAETSDGGYIMAGQTASKEGDVSNNHGNTDAWVVKLDRTGNKQWQKTFGGTGSEGSQSIIETSEGGYIMAGWTNSNDGDITGYHVGWGMNIGNIDGWVVRLNKDGNLLWNKAFGGSSSDRINSIIQGMDNSYTIAGDTRSNYDGDVGANHGDDDAWTVNIDKEGKILWQKTLGGSDGDMAYFITPTRDGGYVLAGFTSSNDGDVSGNHGGEDAWVVKLDQRGNKQWQRTLGGSSGDIARAVFQRANGSYVMVGSTGSNDGDVIGQLHAGGAWIVTMKDH
;
A
#
# COMPACT_ATOMS: atom_id res chain seq x y z
N MET A 1 -13.07 -32.09 -16.93
CA MET A 1 -12.29 -30.99 -17.55
C MET A 1 -10.93 -31.00 -16.91
N THR A 2 -9.86 -31.17 -17.68
CA THR A 2 -8.50 -31.07 -17.14
C THR A 2 -8.19 -29.58 -16.96
N HIS A 3 -8.16 -29.11 -15.71
CA HIS A 3 -7.61 -27.80 -15.39
C HIS A 3 -6.14 -27.79 -15.78
N ARG A 4 -5.81 -27.21 -16.95
CA ARG A 4 -4.42 -26.99 -17.33
C ARG A 4 -3.99 -25.66 -16.72
N GLU A 5 -3.05 -25.73 -15.78
CA GLU A 5 -2.30 -24.57 -15.32
C GLU A 5 -1.53 -23.98 -16.49
N LYS A 6 -1.66 -22.67 -16.72
CA LYS A 6 -0.79 -21.92 -17.62
C LYS A 6 0.31 -21.25 -16.78
N LYS A 7 1.56 -21.37 -17.22
CA LYS A 7 2.72 -20.75 -16.59
C LYS A 7 3.37 -19.82 -17.61
N SER A 8 3.69 -18.60 -17.20
CA SER A 8 4.32 -17.59 -18.03
C SER A 8 5.22 -16.73 -17.16
N ILE A 9 6.32 -16.25 -17.74
CA ILE A 9 7.26 -15.34 -17.09
C ILE A 9 7.28 -14.10 -17.98
N LEU A 10 7.19 -12.93 -17.36
CA LEU A 10 7.32 -11.64 -18.03
C LEU A 10 8.48 -10.90 -17.38
N GLY A 11 9.25 -10.17 -18.18
CA GLY A 11 10.40 -9.40 -17.71
C GLY A 11 11.54 -9.36 -18.72
N GLY A 12 12.75 -9.08 -18.24
CA GLY A 12 14.00 -9.13 -18.99
C GLY A 12 15.04 -9.98 -18.26
N THR A 13 16.31 -9.60 -18.39
CA THR A 13 17.41 -10.36 -17.78
C THR A 13 17.76 -9.91 -16.36
N ALA A 14 17.21 -8.78 -15.91
CA ALA A 14 17.39 -8.25 -14.57
C ALA A 14 16.23 -8.62 -13.65
N SER A 15 16.22 -8.05 -12.43
CA SER A 15 15.19 -8.34 -11.43
C SER A 15 13.88 -7.66 -11.78
N ASP A 16 12.82 -8.45 -11.97
CA ASP A 16 11.47 -7.96 -12.23
C ASP A 16 10.50 -8.64 -11.27
N ALA A 17 9.60 -7.86 -10.67
CA ALA A 17 8.67 -8.35 -9.66
C ALA A 17 7.29 -7.72 -9.83
N ALA A 18 6.27 -8.53 -9.58
CA ALA A 18 4.87 -8.10 -9.49
C ALA A 18 4.44 -8.15 -8.02
N PHE A 19 3.86 -7.06 -7.51
CA PHE A 19 3.40 -6.97 -6.13
C PHE A 19 1.88 -6.88 -6.02
N SER A 20 1.21 -6.45 -7.09
CA SER A 20 -0.25 -6.30 -7.11
C SER A 20 -0.86 -6.77 -8.43
N ILE A 21 -2.08 -7.30 -8.35
CA ILE A 21 -2.89 -7.71 -9.49
C ILE A 21 -4.37 -7.43 -9.21
N ALA A 22 -5.10 -6.96 -10.22
CA ALA A 22 -6.55 -6.79 -10.19
C ALA A 22 -7.18 -7.37 -11.46
N GLU A 23 -8.36 -7.98 -11.32
CA GLU A 23 -9.22 -8.32 -12.46
C GLU A 23 -9.80 -7.03 -13.05
N THR A 24 -9.88 -6.95 -14.37
CA THR A 24 -10.40 -5.79 -15.09
C THR A 24 -11.80 -6.07 -15.64
N SER A 25 -12.59 -5.03 -15.87
CA SER A 25 -14.00 -5.08 -16.33
C SER A 25 -14.18 -5.79 -17.67
N ASP A 26 -13.14 -5.81 -18.50
CA ASP A 26 -13.06 -6.60 -19.72
C ASP A 26 -12.81 -8.11 -19.47
N GLY A 27 -12.73 -8.57 -18.22
CA GLY A 27 -12.41 -9.93 -17.77
C GLY A 27 -10.94 -10.31 -17.86
N GLY A 28 -10.05 -9.38 -18.21
CA GLY A 28 -8.61 -9.55 -18.15
C GLY A 28 -8.03 -9.20 -16.79
N TYR A 29 -6.74 -8.86 -16.76
CA TYR A 29 -6.04 -8.51 -15.51
C TYR A 29 -5.09 -7.34 -15.72
N ILE A 30 -4.89 -6.52 -14.69
CA ILE A 30 -3.84 -5.52 -14.62
C ILE A 30 -2.91 -5.88 -13.45
N MET A 31 -1.61 -5.84 -13.67
CA MET A 31 -0.62 -6.06 -12.61
C MET A 31 0.36 -4.89 -12.53
N ALA A 32 0.89 -4.67 -11.33
CA ALA A 32 1.91 -3.67 -11.08
C ALA A 32 3.01 -4.19 -10.15
N GLY A 33 4.20 -3.61 -10.31
CA GLY A 33 5.35 -3.89 -9.48
C GLY A 33 6.53 -3.02 -9.89
N GLN A 34 7.71 -3.63 -10.07
CA GLN A 34 8.93 -2.93 -10.45
C GLN A 34 9.79 -3.76 -11.40
N THR A 35 10.59 -3.08 -12.22
CA THR A 35 11.50 -3.70 -13.18
C THR A 35 12.87 -3.03 -13.14
N ALA A 36 13.94 -3.82 -13.04
CA ALA A 36 15.31 -3.38 -13.29
C ALA A 36 15.73 -3.63 -14.75
N SER A 37 14.93 -4.36 -15.52
CA SER A 37 15.24 -4.71 -16.91
C SER A 37 15.03 -3.53 -17.87
N LYS A 38 15.81 -3.49 -18.96
CA LYS A 38 15.68 -2.49 -20.07
C LYS A 38 15.30 -3.15 -21.40
N GLU A 39 15.04 -4.45 -21.37
CA GLU A 39 14.86 -5.31 -22.52
C GLU A 39 13.86 -6.45 -22.23
N GLY A 40 13.67 -7.34 -23.21
CA GLY A 40 12.72 -8.44 -23.10
C GLY A 40 11.29 -7.94 -23.29
N ASP A 41 10.45 -8.17 -22.30
CA ASP A 41 9.08 -7.66 -22.29
C ASP A 41 8.98 -6.19 -21.90
N VAL A 42 10.02 -5.65 -21.27
CA VAL A 42 10.10 -4.31 -20.69
C VAL A 42 10.63 -3.33 -21.73
N SER A 43 10.11 -2.10 -21.71
CA SER A 43 10.59 -1.00 -22.53
C SER A 43 10.75 0.23 -21.67
N ASN A 44 11.81 1.03 -21.88
CA ASN A 44 11.98 2.36 -21.29
C ASN A 44 12.08 2.38 -19.75
N ASN A 45 12.93 1.54 -19.16
CA ASN A 45 13.34 1.73 -17.77
C ASN A 45 14.42 2.83 -17.71
N HIS A 46 14.16 3.90 -16.97
CA HIS A 46 14.94 5.14 -16.95
C HIS A 46 16.01 5.15 -15.85
N GLY A 47 15.90 4.29 -14.84
CA GLY A 47 16.76 4.30 -13.66
C GLY A 47 17.28 2.92 -13.25
N ASN A 48 17.38 2.73 -11.94
CA ASN A 48 17.71 1.45 -11.30
C ASN A 48 16.51 0.49 -11.34
N THR A 49 15.34 0.98 -10.95
CA THR A 49 14.06 0.30 -11.10
C THR A 49 12.99 1.31 -11.45
N ASP A 50 12.13 0.98 -12.39
CA ASP A 50 10.94 1.78 -12.68
C ASP A 50 9.69 1.02 -12.22
N ALA A 51 8.62 1.75 -11.90
CA ALA A 51 7.32 1.14 -11.67
C ALA A 51 6.82 0.49 -12.97
N TRP A 52 6.45 -0.78 -12.91
CA TRP A 52 6.09 -1.56 -14.09
C TRP A 52 4.63 -2.01 -14.04
N VAL A 53 3.89 -1.70 -15.10
CA VAL A 53 2.47 -2.04 -15.23
C VAL A 53 2.28 -2.92 -16.45
N VAL A 54 1.56 -4.04 -16.29
CA VAL A 54 1.26 -4.97 -17.39
C VAL A 54 -0.23 -5.27 -17.43
N LYS A 55 -0.85 -5.07 -18.59
CA LYS A 55 -2.21 -5.54 -18.87
C LYS A 55 -2.17 -6.91 -19.53
N LEU A 56 -3.02 -7.79 -19.03
CA LEU A 56 -3.24 -9.14 -19.52
C LEU A 56 -4.67 -9.30 -20.05
N ASP A 57 -4.83 -10.19 -21.03
CA ASP A 57 -6.14 -10.67 -21.48
C ASP A 57 -6.72 -11.72 -20.50
N ARG A 58 -7.95 -12.17 -20.78
CA ARG A 58 -8.67 -13.18 -19.96
C ARG A 58 -7.94 -14.52 -19.83
N THR A 59 -6.94 -14.78 -20.67
CA THR A 59 -6.15 -16.01 -20.69
C THR A 59 -4.73 -15.79 -20.16
N GLY A 60 -4.43 -14.60 -19.63
CA GLY A 60 -3.13 -14.23 -19.09
C GLY A 60 -2.06 -13.95 -20.15
N ASN A 61 -2.42 -13.60 -21.39
CA ASN A 61 -1.42 -13.09 -22.35
C ASN A 61 -1.25 -11.59 -22.18
N LYS A 62 0.00 -11.11 -22.27
CA LYS A 62 0.32 -9.68 -22.28
C LYS A 62 -0.35 -8.97 -23.46
N GLN A 63 -1.16 -7.96 -23.16
CA GLN A 63 -1.73 -7.04 -24.15
C GLN A 63 -0.81 -5.83 -24.34
N TRP A 64 -0.39 -5.20 -23.24
CA TRP A 64 0.55 -4.10 -23.24
C TRP A 64 1.30 -4.04 -21.90
N GLN A 65 2.41 -3.32 -21.88
CA GLN A 65 3.11 -2.96 -20.66
C GLN A 65 3.64 -1.54 -20.74
N LYS A 66 3.87 -0.93 -19.58
CA LYS A 66 4.40 0.43 -19.42
C LYS A 66 5.33 0.47 -18.20
N THR A 67 6.40 1.24 -18.32
CA THR A 67 7.24 1.66 -17.21
C THR A 67 7.02 3.14 -16.93
N PHE A 68 7.10 3.53 -15.67
CA PHE A 68 7.03 4.91 -15.23
C PHE A 68 8.08 5.14 -14.15
N GLY A 69 8.86 6.22 -14.28
CA GLY A 69 9.98 6.46 -13.37
C GLY A 69 10.86 7.64 -13.73
N GLY A 70 11.97 7.73 -13.01
CA GLY A 70 13.04 8.72 -13.19
C GLY A 70 14.41 8.06 -13.23
N THR A 71 15.46 8.82 -12.91
CA THR A 71 16.83 8.27 -12.89
C THR A 71 17.12 7.40 -11.66
N GLY A 72 16.25 7.47 -10.65
CA GLY A 72 16.35 6.75 -9.38
C GLY A 72 15.67 5.38 -9.38
N SER A 73 14.82 5.15 -8.39
CA SER A 73 14.15 3.89 -8.09
C SER A 73 12.70 4.16 -7.73
N GLU A 74 11.83 3.51 -8.48
CA GLU A 74 10.39 3.53 -8.32
C GLU A 74 9.86 2.10 -8.24
N GLY A 75 8.74 1.95 -7.56
CA GLY A 75 8.01 0.69 -7.50
C GLY A 75 6.55 0.90 -7.13
N SER A 76 5.68 0.04 -7.62
CA SER A 76 4.26 0.02 -7.26
C SER A 76 3.93 -1.14 -6.31
N GLN A 77 3.21 -0.85 -5.23
CA GLN A 77 2.73 -1.84 -4.27
C GLN A 77 1.27 -2.24 -4.50
N SER A 78 0.49 -1.39 -5.17
CA SER A 78 -0.95 -1.58 -5.32
C SER A 78 -1.45 -0.99 -6.64
N ILE A 79 -2.32 -1.72 -7.34
CA ILE A 79 -2.99 -1.25 -8.56
C ILE A 79 -4.44 -1.72 -8.59
N ILE A 80 -5.34 -0.84 -9.05
CA ILE A 80 -6.74 -1.16 -9.29
C ILE A 80 -7.22 -0.59 -10.63
N GLU A 81 -8.26 -1.20 -11.20
CA GLU A 81 -9.06 -0.54 -12.24
C GLU A 81 -9.99 0.50 -11.58
N THR A 82 -10.15 1.67 -12.22
CA THR A 82 -11.05 2.70 -11.70
C THR A 82 -12.47 2.51 -12.26
N SER A 83 -13.48 2.93 -11.50
CA SER A 83 -14.91 2.92 -11.88
C SER A 83 -15.20 3.69 -13.17
N GLU A 84 -14.38 4.70 -13.50
CA GLU A 84 -14.47 5.51 -14.72
C GLU A 84 -13.72 4.87 -15.90
N GLY A 85 -13.13 3.69 -15.69
CA GLY A 85 -12.20 3.03 -16.61
C GLY A 85 -10.75 3.52 -16.44
N GLY A 86 -9.79 2.77 -17.00
CA GLY A 86 -8.38 3.02 -16.74
C GLY A 86 -7.95 2.50 -15.36
N TYR A 87 -6.79 2.96 -14.90
CA TYR A 87 -6.10 2.34 -13.76
C TYR A 87 -5.51 3.40 -12.84
N ILE A 88 -5.38 3.06 -11.57
CA ILE A 88 -4.60 3.85 -10.63
C ILE A 88 -3.69 2.92 -9.85
N MET A 89 -2.43 3.31 -9.72
CA MET A 89 -1.44 2.58 -8.93
C MET A 89 -0.82 3.49 -7.88
N ALA A 90 -0.37 2.88 -6.80
CA ALA A 90 0.36 3.55 -5.74
C ALA A 90 1.61 2.76 -5.32
N GLY A 91 2.59 3.48 -4.80
CA GLY A 91 3.87 2.93 -4.37
C GLY A 91 4.80 4.02 -3.87
N TRP A 92 6.04 4.02 -4.34
CA TRP A 92 7.09 4.92 -3.87
C TRP A 92 8.00 5.36 -5.02
N THR A 93 8.67 6.51 -4.82
CA THR A 93 9.70 7.06 -5.72
C THR A 93 10.82 7.69 -4.92
N ASN A 94 12.05 7.63 -5.41
CA ASN A 94 13.16 8.47 -4.92
C ASN A 94 13.71 9.42 -6.00
N SER A 95 12.97 9.58 -7.11
CA SER A 95 13.34 10.44 -8.22
C SER A 95 12.63 11.79 -8.15
N ASN A 96 13.33 12.83 -8.59
CA ASN A 96 12.79 14.18 -8.78
C ASN A 96 12.80 14.63 -10.26
N ASP A 97 12.91 13.67 -11.17
CA ASP A 97 12.99 13.85 -12.61
C ASP A 97 12.14 12.79 -13.36
N GLY A 98 12.30 12.71 -14.69
CA GLY A 98 11.55 11.78 -15.52
C GLY A 98 10.05 12.07 -15.53
N ASP A 99 9.24 11.05 -15.22
CA ASP A 99 7.79 11.18 -15.15
C ASP A 99 7.31 11.86 -13.84
N ILE A 100 8.16 11.99 -12.83
CA ILE A 100 7.74 12.29 -11.45
C ILE A 100 7.38 13.76 -11.27
N THR A 101 6.24 14.02 -10.61
CA THR A 101 5.86 15.37 -10.16
C THR A 101 5.57 15.40 -8.67
N GLY A 102 5.88 16.52 -8.01
CA GLY A 102 5.55 16.73 -6.59
C GLY A 102 6.51 16.11 -5.59
N TYR A 103 7.70 15.68 -6.00
CA TYR A 103 8.70 15.09 -5.10
C TYR A 103 9.22 16.09 -4.07
N HIS A 104 9.30 15.69 -2.80
CA HIS A 104 9.75 16.48 -1.68
C HIS A 104 11.24 16.24 -1.41
N VAL A 105 12.05 17.28 -1.61
CA VAL A 105 13.50 17.19 -1.38
C VAL A 105 13.79 17.23 0.11
N GLY A 106 14.48 16.20 0.61
CA GLY A 106 14.89 16.12 2.01
C GLY A 106 16.01 17.09 2.40
N TRP A 107 16.17 17.29 3.71
CA TRP A 107 17.24 18.13 4.25
C TRP A 107 18.60 17.42 4.16
N GLY A 108 19.38 17.78 3.15
CA GLY A 108 20.72 17.25 2.93
C GLY A 108 20.78 16.31 1.72
N MET A 109 21.69 16.61 0.80
CA MET A 109 21.94 15.79 -0.39
C MET A 109 22.52 14.44 0.09
N ASN A 110 21.83 13.32 -0.19
CA ASN A 110 22.28 11.92 0.00
C ASN A 110 21.74 11.10 1.20
N ILE A 111 20.54 11.35 1.70
CA ILE A 111 19.81 10.30 2.44
C ILE A 111 18.70 9.82 1.52
N GLY A 112 18.50 8.50 1.42
CA GLY A 112 17.54 7.85 0.51
C GLY A 112 16.09 8.21 0.82
N ASN A 113 15.74 9.48 0.61
CA ASN A 113 14.40 9.98 0.75
C ASN A 113 13.52 9.31 -0.30
N ILE A 114 12.33 8.93 0.10
CA ILE A 114 11.34 8.33 -0.76
C ILE A 114 10.03 9.03 -0.47
N ASP A 115 9.27 9.31 -1.50
CA ASP A 115 7.91 9.81 -1.35
C ASP A 115 6.95 8.72 -1.80
N GLY A 116 5.76 8.73 -1.21
CA GLY A 116 4.62 7.99 -1.70
C GLY A 116 4.27 8.48 -3.11
N TRP A 117 4.08 7.59 -4.07
CA TRP A 117 3.78 7.99 -5.45
C TRP A 117 2.49 7.37 -5.95
N VAL A 118 1.63 8.17 -6.58
CA VAL A 118 0.39 7.74 -7.21
C VAL A 118 0.42 8.07 -8.69
N VAL A 119 0.04 7.10 -9.52
CA VAL A 119 -0.03 7.25 -10.98
C VAL A 119 -1.41 6.84 -11.48
N ARG A 120 -2.07 7.74 -12.20
CA ARG A 120 -3.35 7.49 -12.85
C ARG A 120 -3.17 7.34 -14.35
N LEU A 121 -3.74 6.27 -14.90
CA LEU A 121 -3.63 5.87 -16.29
C LEU A 121 -5.02 5.78 -16.93
N ASN A 122 -5.08 6.02 -18.24
CA ASN A 122 -6.27 5.71 -19.01
C ASN A 122 -6.34 4.19 -19.32
N LYS A 123 -7.42 3.75 -19.99
CA LYS A 123 -7.64 2.34 -20.36
C LYS A 123 -6.55 1.72 -21.25
N ASP A 124 -5.82 2.55 -21.99
CA ASP A 124 -4.75 2.15 -22.91
C ASP A 124 -3.37 2.17 -22.20
N GLY A 125 -3.34 2.47 -20.90
CA GLY A 125 -2.12 2.55 -20.10
C GLY A 125 -1.36 3.87 -20.27
N ASN A 126 -1.94 4.89 -20.91
CA ASN A 126 -1.27 6.19 -21.04
C ASN A 126 -1.47 7.02 -19.77
N LEU A 127 -0.42 7.73 -19.36
CA LEU A 127 -0.42 8.61 -18.20
C LEU A 127 -1.50 9.71 -18.33
N LEU A 128 -2.36 9.81 -17.32
CA LEU A 128 -3.29 10.93 -17.14
C LEU A 128 -2.69 11.98 -16.21
N TRP A 129 -2.25 11.54 -15.03
CA TRP A 129 -1.48 12.34 -14.08
C TRP A 129 -0.71 11.41 -13.15
N ASN A 130 0.34 11.93 -12.54
CA ASN A 130 0.99 11.31 -11.39
C ASN A 130 1.32 12.39 -10.37
N LYS A 131 1.47 12.01 -9.10
CA LYS A 131 1.86 12.92 -8.04
C LYS A 131 2.56 12.16 -6.91
N ALA A 132 3.67 12.69 -6.43
CA ALA A 132 4.32 12.29 -5.20
C ALA A 132 3.70 13.02 -3.99
N PHE A 133 3.63 12.31 -2.87
CA PHE A 133 2.98 12.68 -1.63
C PHE A 133 3.93 12.32 -0.48
N GLY A 134 4.18 13.29 0.40
CA GLY A 134 5.12 13.12 1.50
C GLY A 134 5.61 14.47 2.03
N GLY A 135 6.77 14.44 2.66
CA GLY A 135 7.49 15.56 3.24
C GLY A 135 9.00 15.37 3.08
N SER A 136 9.80 16.00 3.94
CA SER A 136 11.25 16.01 3.78
C SER A 136 11.94 14.70 4.21
N SER A 137 11.18 13.73 4.73
CA SER A 137 11.65 12.41 5.19
C SER A 137 10.92 11.29 4.46
N SER A 138 11.33 10.04 4.69
CA SER A 138 10.80 8.89 3.96
C SER A 138 9.32 8.64 4.22
N ASP A 139 8.55 8.60 3.14
CA ASP A 139 7.11 8.35 3.13
C ASP A 139 6.77 7.31 2.05
N ARG A 140 5.83 6.42 2.35
CA ARG A 140 5.47 5.31 1.45
C ARG A 140 3.98 5.17 1.31
N ILE A 141 3.56 4.59 0.18
CA ILE A 141 2.20 4.11 -0.01
C ILE A 141 2.25 2.61 -0.30
N ASN A 142 1.53 1.84 0.51
CA ASN A 142 1.47 0.38 0.43
C ASN A 142 0.19 -0.11 -0.24
N SER A 143 -0.93 0.62 -0.08
CA SER A 143 -2.23 0.21 -0.60
C SER A 143 -3.07 1.39 -1.06
N ILE A 144 -3.85 1.20 -2.13
CA ILE A 144 -4.81 2.18 -2.64
C ILE A 144 -6.17 1.53 -2.92
N ILE A 145 -7.25 2.23 -2.60
CA ILE A 145 -8.63 1.82 -2.92
C ILE A 145 -9.40 3.01 -3.50
N GLN A 146 -10.46 2.73 -4.26
CA GLN A 146 -11.39 3.75 -4.73
C GLN A 146 -12.65 3.78 -3.86
N GLY A 147 -13.05 4.99 -3.43
CA GLY A 147 -14.30 5.26 -2.75
C GLY A 147 -15.51 5.36 -3.70
N MET A 148 -16.72 5.31 -3.14
CA MET A 148 -17.96 5.40 -3.94
C MET A 148 -18.18 6.78 -4.58
N ASP A 149 -17.50 7.81 -4.08
CA ASP A 149 -17.50 9.18 -4.58
C ASP A 149 -16.39 9.43 -5.62
N ASN A 150 -15.74 8.37 -6.12
CA ASN A 150 -14.57 8.39 -6.99
C ASN A 150 -13.33 9.05 -6.38
N SER A 151 -13.31 9.28 -5.08
CA SER A 151 -12.06 9.56 -4.35
C SER A 151 -11.19 8.30 -4.29
N TYR A 152 -9.91 8.49 -3.98
CA TYR A 152 -9.00 7.39 -3.70
C TYR A 152 -8.47 7.53 -2.28
N THR A 153 -8.49 6.45 -1.52
CA THR A 153 -7.88 6.41 -0.19
C THR A 153 -6.64 5.54 -0.25
N ILE A 154 -5.53 6.10 0.22
CA ILE A 154 -4.23 5.45 0.31
C ILE A 154 -3.87 5.16 1.76
N ALA A 155 -3.08 4.11 1.97
CA ALA A 155 -2.51 3.74 3.25
C ALA A 155 -1.02 3.40 3.10
N GLY A 156 -0.24 3.84 4.07
CA GLY A 156 1.21 3.65 4.12
C GLY A 156 1.80 4.11 5.44
N ASP A 157 3.01 4.63 5.37
CA ASP A 157 3.84 5.05 6.52
C ASP A 157 4.56 6.37 6.19
N THR A 158 4.81 7.17 7.21
CA THR A 158 5.48 8.48 7.08
C THR A 158 6.48 8.68 8.20
N ARG A 159 7.69 9.16 7.88
CA ARG A 159 8.65 9.71 8.87
C ARG A 159 8.66 11.23 8.87
N SER A 160 8.03 11.84 7.87
CA SER A 160 7.85 13.28 7.77
C SER A 160 6.94 13.81 8.88
N ASN A 161 7.13 15.08 9.28
CA ASN A 161 6.43 15.68 10.41
C ASN A 161 6.20 17.19 10.20
N TYR A 162 4.93 17.58 10.05
CA TYR A 162 4.49 18.96 9.78
C TYR A 162 5.15 19.61 8.56
N ASP A 163 5.39 18.84 7.50
CA ASP A 163 6.00 19.31 6.26
C ASP A 163 5.44 18.63 5.01
N GLY A 164 5.54 19.33 3.87
CA GLY A 164 4.95 18.89 2.61
C GLY A 164 3.43 18.69 2.73
N ASP A 165 2.99 17.47 2.43
CA ASP A 165 1.61 17.00 2.54
C ASP A 165 1.28 16.39 3.91
N VAL A 166 2.27 16.20 4.79
CA VAL A 166 2.17 15.40 6.02
C VAL A 166 1.81 16.26 7.24
N GLY A 167 0.94 15.70 8.10
CA GLY A 167 0.54 16.29 9.37
C GLY A 167 1.49 15.98 10.53
N ALA A 168 0.92 15.91 11.73
CA ALA A 168 1.67 15.64 12.95
C ALA A 168 2.10 14.16 13.02
N ASN A 169 3.39 13.87 12.91
CA ASN A 169 3.94 12.56 13.27
C ASN A 169 4.41 12.58 14.73
N HIS A 170 4.12 11.52 15.48
CA HIS A 170 4.31 11.44 16.93
C HIS A 170 5.50 10.57 17.39
N GLY A 171 6.41 10.19 16.49
CA GLY A 171 7.51 9.28 16.82
C GLY A 171 8.44 9.02 15.64
N ASP A 172 8.73 7.74 15.40
CA ASP A 172 9.59 7.29 14.31
C ASP A 172 8.83 7.28 12.96
N ASP A 173 8.09 6.20 12.69
CA ASP A 173 7.19 6.06 11.55
C ASP A 173 5.76 6.06 12.09
N ASP A 174 4.88 6.90 11.56
CA ASP A 174 3.44 6.80 11.85
C ASP A 174 2.70 6.18 10.66
N ALA A 175 1.62 5.44 10.93
CA ALA A 175 0.74 4.98 9.87
C ALA A 175 0.07 6.20 9.21
N TRP A 176 0.23 6.33 7.90
CA TRP A 176 -0.29 7.47 7.14
C TRP A 176 -1.40 7.05 6.19
N THR A 177 -2.52 7.77 6.25
CA THR A 177 -3.61 7.59 5.30
C THR A 177 -4.06 8.92 4.73
N VAL A 178 -4.28 8.95 3.43
CA VAL A 178 -4.67 10.14 2.69
C VAL A 178 -5.85 9.78 1.81
N ASN A 179 -6.83 10.66 1.77
CA ASN A 179 -7.87 10.61 0.76
C ASN A 179 -7.67 11.75 -0.22
N ILE A 180 -7.68 11.40 -1.50
CA ILE A 180 -7.47 12.32 -2.61
C ILE A 180 -8.69 12.29 -3.53
N ASP A 181 -8.99 13.43 -4.17
CA ASP A 181 -9.96 13.45 -5.24
C ASP A 181 -9.42 12.80 -6.53
N LYS A 182 -10.26 12.75 -7.56
CA LYS A 182 -9.91 12.09 -8.82
C LYS A 182 -8.79 12.79 -9.61
N GLU A 183 -8.49 14.04 -9.26
CA GLU A 183 -7.38 14.84 -9.79
C GLU A 183 -6.11 14.76 -8.93
N GLY A 184 -6.14 14.01 -7.82
CA GLY A 184 -4.99 13.82 -6.93
C GLY A 184 -4.82 14.94 -5.89
N LYS A 185 -5.84 15.78 -5.67
CA LYS A 185 -5.82 16.78 -4.60
C LYS A 185 -6.24 16.13 -3.29
N ILE A 186 -5.49 16.42 -2.22
CA ILE A 186 -5.80 15.95 -0.87
C ILE A 186 -7.12 16.54 -0.38
N LEU A 187 -8.04 15.65 0.01
CA LEU A 187 -9.30 15.96 0.67
C LEU A 187 -9.12 15.94 2.19
N TRP A 188 -8.41 14.92 2.69
CA TRP A 188 -7.96 14.83 4.08
C TRP A 188 -6.76 13.89 4.19
N GLN A 189 -6.00 14.01 5.28
CA GLN A 189 -4.93 13.09 5.64
C GLN A 189 -4.92 12.85 7.15
N LYS A 190 -4.41 11.70 7.59
CA LYS A 190 -4.27 11.30 8.99
C LYS A 190 -2.96 10.55 9.18
N THR A 191 -2.24 10.96 10.21
CA THR A 191 -1.15 10.22 10.85
C THR A 191 -1.72 9.56 12.09
N LEU A 192 -1.47 8.26 12.25
CA LEU A 192 -2.01 7.43 13.31
C LEU A 192 -0.87 6.59 13.91
N GLY A 193 -0.63 6.75 15.21
CA GLY A 193 0.45 6.04 15.89
C GLY A 193 0.73 6.61 17.27
N GLY A 194 1.92 6.34 17.78
CA GLY A 194 2.42 6.76 19.08
C GLY A 194 3.89 7.15 19.03
N SER A 195 4.62 6.94 20.13
CA SER A 195 6.03 7.35 20.23
C SER A 195 7.01 6.51 19.41
N ASP A 196 6.63 5.29 19.02
CA ASP A 196 7.48 4.31 18.33
C ASP A 196 6.96 4.03 16.90
N GLY A 197 7.47 3.00 16.23
CA GLY A 197 7.13 2.71 14.84
C GLY A 197 5.74 2.07 14.64
N ASP A 198 4.95 2.69 13.77
CA ASP A 198 3.58 2.34 13.39
C ASP A 198 3.43 2.35 11.86
N MET A 199 2.85 1.28 11.28
CA MET A 199 2.73 1.18 9.81
C MET A 199 1.35 0.68 9.39
N ALA A 200 0.85 1.18 8.25
CA ALA A 200 -0.29 0.60 7.56
C ALA A 200 0.13 -0.07 6.24
N TYR A 201 -0.09 -1.38 6.15
CA TYR A 201 0.22 -2.16 4.95
C TYR A 201 -0.97 -2.31 4.01
N PHE A 202 -2.19 -2.30 4.54
CA PHE A 202 -3.38 -2.57 3.76
C PHE A 202 -4.56 -1.72 4.20
N ILE A 203 -5.40 -1.34 3.24
CA ILE A 203 -6.66 -0.65 3.50
C ILE A 203 -7.80 -1.33 2.75
N THR A 204 -8.95 -1.45 3.40
CA THR A 204 -10.18 -1.94 2.78
C THR A 204 -11.35 -1.01 3.10
N PRO A 205 -12.26 -0.75 2.14
CA PRO A 205 -13.48 0.01 2.44
C PRO A 205 -14.42 -0.82 3.31
N THR A 206 -15.24 -0.14 4.09
CA THR A 206 -16.27 -0.74 4.91
C THR A 206 -17.66 -0.32 4.46
N ARG A 207 -18.67 -1.13 4.82
CA ARG A 207 -20.06 -0.97 4.36
C ARG A 207 -20.75 0.28 4.87
N ASP A 208 -20.29 0.83 5.99
CA ASP A 208 -20.73 2.12 6.52
C ASP A 208 -20.06 3.32 5.82
N GLY A 209 -19.24 3.04 4.80
CA GLY A 209 -18.49 4.02 4.01
C GLY A 209 -17.15 4.41 4.62
N GLY A 210 -16.80 3.93 5.82
CA GLY A 210 -15.48 4.14 6.40
C GLY A 210 -14.42 3.19 5.85
N TYR A 211 -13.32 3.03 6.58
CA TYR A 211 -12.17 2.25 6.16
C TYR A 211 -11.62 1.40 7.29
N VAL A 212 -10.99 0.26 6.98
CA VAL A 212 -10.17 -0.48 7.95
C VAL A 212 -8.75 -0.61 7.43
N LEU A 213 -7.79 -0.24 8.27
CA LEU A 213 -6.36 -0.39 8.08
C LEU A 213 -5.87 -1.66 8.76
N ALA A 214 -4.84 -2.28 8.20
CA ALA A 214 -4.07 -3.36 8.82
C ALA A 214 -2.57 -3.11 8.67
N GLY A 215 -1.82 -3.37 9.74
CA GLY A 215 -0.37 -3.28 9.78
C GLY A 215 0.19 -3.75 11.12
N PHE A 216 1.15 -3.03 11.67
CA PHE A 216 1.68 -3.30 13.00
C PHE A 216 1.95 -2.00 13.77
N THR A 217 2.13 -2.14 15.07
CA THR A 217 2.50 -1.07 15.99
C THR A 217 3.55 -1.56 16.98
N SER A 218 4.59 -0.76 17.22
CA SER A 218 5.49 -0.91 18.37
C SER A 218 5.13 0.02 19.54
N SER A 219 4.15 0.89 19.32
CA SER A 219 3.71 1.92 20.26
C SER A 219 2.70 1.38 21.27
N ASN A 220 2.55 2.07 22.40
CA ASN A 220 1.47 1.79 23.37
C ASN A 220 0.86 3.07 23.96
N ASP A 221 0.97 4.17 23.22
CA ASP A 221 0.46 5.49 23.55
C ASP A 221 -0.10 6.19 22.29
N GLY A 222 -0.48 7.47 22.43
CA GLY A 222 -1.08 8.24 21.33
C GLY A 222 -2.40 7.61 20.85
N ASP A 223 -2.40 7.16 19.60
CA ASP A 223 -3.54 6.48 19.00
C ASP A 223 -3.64 4.99 19.32
N VAL A 224 -2.59 4.42 19.90
CA VAL A 224 -2.43 2.99 20.16
C VAL A 224 -2.69 2.67 21.62
N SER A 225 -3.25 1.49 21.88
CA SER A 225 -3.31 0.92 23.22
C SER A 225 -3.39 -0.60 23.19
N GLY A 226 -2.79 -1.24 24.20
CA GLY A 226 -2.82 -2.69 24.35
C GLY A 226 -1.76 -3.41 23.54
N ASN A 227 -0.60 -2.79 23.32
CA ASN A 227 0.58 -3.53 22.84
C ASN A 227 1.13 -4.44 23.96
N HIS A 228 1.50 -5.66 23.58
CA HIS A 228 1.86 -6.77 24.45
C HIS A 228 3.38 -7.02 24.55
N GLY A 229 4.21 -6.19 23.91
CA GLY A 229 5.66 -6.34 23.94
C GLY A 229 6.35 -5.79 22.70
N GLY A 230 6.66 -6.67 21.75
CA GLY A 230 7.32 -6.29 20.50
C GLY A 230 6.39 -5.53 19.55
N GLU A 231 6.61 -5.70 18.25
CA GLU A 231 5.62 -5.30 17.25
C GLU A 231 4.36 -6.13 17.44
N ASP A 232 3.19 -5.50 17.53
CA ASP A 232 1.91 -6.21 17.54
C ASP A 232 1.09 -5.89 16.30
N ALA A 233 0.26 -6.85 15.88
CA ALA A 233 -0.63 -6.66 14.74
C ALA A 233 -1.66 -5.58 15.06
N TRP A 234 -1.73 -4.55 14.23
CA TRP A 234 -2.58 -3.39 14.47
C TRP A 234 -3.67 -3.24 13.41
N VAL A 235 -4.91 -3.10 13.86
CA VAL A 235 -6.09 -2.93 13.01
C VAL A 235 -6.87 -1.70 13.45
N VAL A 236 -7.10 -0.76 12.53
CA VAL A 236 -7.73 0.52 12.84
C VAL A 236 -8.95 0.74 11.96
N LYS A 237 -10.12 1.01 12.56
CA LYS A 237 -11.33 1.43 11.85
C LYS A 237 -11.42 2.94 11.84
N LEU A 238 -11.66 3.48 10.66
CA LEU A 238 -11.88 4.90 10.40
C LEU A 238 -13.30 5.13 9.89
N ASP A 239 -13.83 6.32 10.16
CA ASP A 239 -15.03 6.84 9.50
C ASP A 239 -14.74 7.37 8.08
N GLN A 240 -15.76 7.87 7.40
CA GLN A 240 -15.66 8.44 6.04
C GLN A 240 -14.73 9.67 5.93
N ARG A 241 -14.39 10.31 7.05
CA ARG A 241 -13.51 11.49 7.14
C ARG A 241 -12.13 11.13 7.71
N GLY A 242 -11.83 9.84 7.80
CA GLY A 242 -10.57 9.32 8.35
C GLY A 242 -10.47 9.41 9.87
N ASN A 243 -11.54 9.75 10.61
CA ASN A 243 -11.43 9.79 12.07
C ASN A 243 -11.48 8.38 12.65
N LYS A 244 -10.57 8.09 13.58
CA LYS A 244 -10.50 6.80 14.27
C LYS A 244 -11.78 6.52 15.05
N GLN A 245 -12.43 5.40 14.74
CA GLN A 245 -13.60 4.89 15.45
C GLN A 245 -13.20 3.89 16.52
N TRP A 246 -12.34 2.93 16.15
CA TRP A 246 -11.77 1.96 17.09
C TRP A 246 -10.42 1.45 16.57
N GLN A 247 -9.63 0.86 17.47
CA GLN A 247 -8.38 0.19 17.14
C GLN A 247 -8.26 -1.15 17.89
N ARG A 248 -7.55 -2.13 17.34
CA ARG A 248 -7.14 -3.37 18.01
C ARG A 248 -5.65 -3.58 17.82
N THR A 249 -4.96 -3.75 18.92
CA THR A 249 -3.61 -4.29 18.97
C THR A 249 -3.71 -5.75 19.40
N LEU A 250 -3.17 -6.65 18.58
CA LEU A 250 -3.33 -8.09 18.71
C LEU A 250 -1.96 -8.76 18.61
N GLY A 251 -1.63 -9.62 19.57
CA GLY A 251 -0.35 -10.31 19.55
C GLY A 251 0.06 -10.85 20.91
N GLY A 252 1.37 -10.89 21.14
CA GLY A 252 2.00 -11.41 22.34
C GLY A 252 3.34 -10.74 22.60
N SER A 253 4.26 -11.45 23.24
CA SER A 253 5.54 -10.85 23.63
C SER A 253 6.55 -10.70 22.48
N SER A 254 6.31 -11.31 21.32
CA SER A 254 7.17 -11.28 20.13
C SER A 254 6.49 -10.56 18.96
N GLY A 255 7.19 -10.41 17.83
CA GLY A 255 6.69 -9.65 16.68
C GLY A 255 5.48 -10.29 15.97
N ASP A 256 4.40 -9.54 15.83
CA ASP A 256 3.14 -9.91 15.20
C ASP A 256 2.71 -8.82 14.21
N ILE A 257 2.24 -9.20 13.02
CA ILE A 257 1.99 -8.28 11.90
C ILE A 257 0.68 -8.63 11.23
N ALA A 258 -0.23 -7.66 11.07
CA ALA A 258 -1.37 -7.78 10.16
C ALA A 258 -0.95 -7.36 8.74
N ARG A 259 -1.17 -8.22 7.75
CA ARG A 259 -0.81 -7.99 6.35
C ARG A 259 -1.99 -7.60 5.48
N ALA A 260 -3.17 -8.12 5.77
CA ALA A 260 -4.41 -7.76 5.08
C ALA A 260 -5.61 -7.95 5.99
N VAL A 261 -6.70 -7.25 5.65
CA VAL A 261 -7.97 -7.30 6.39
C VAL A 261 -9.14 -7.14 5.43
N PHE A 262 -10.23 -7.85 5.68
CA PHE A 262 -11.47 -7.68 4.93
C PHE A 262 -12.71 -7.75 5.82
N GLN A 263 -13.74 -6.97 5.47
CA GLN A 263 -15.04 -7.00 6.14
C GLN A 263 -15.93 -8.11 5.54
N ARG A 264 -16.44 -8.99 6.41
CA ARG A 264 -17.39 -10.06 6.05
C ARG A 264 -18.82 -9.54 5.90
N ALA A 265 -19.65 -10.37 5.29
CA ALA A 265 -21.04 -10.03 5.02
C ALA A 265 -21.93 -9.83 6.26
N ASN A 266 -21.50 -10.29 7.43
CA ASN A 266 -22.16 -10.08 8.71
C ASN A 266 -21.57 -8.90 9.50
N GLY A 267 -20.73 -8.06 8.89
CA GLY A 267 -20.11 -6.88 9.51
C GLY A 267 -18.80 -7.13 10.24
N SER A 268 -18.52 -8.37 10.64
CA SER A 268 -17.25 -8.74 11.29
C SER A 268 -16.06 -8.73 10.32
N TYR A 269 -14.84 -8.72 10.86
CA TYR A 269 -13.60 -8.61 10.09
C TYR A 269 -12.78 -9.90 10.16
N VAL A 270 -11.99 -10.15 9.12
CA VAL A 270 -10.95 -11.19 9.11
C VAL A 270 -9.64 -10.52 8.76
N MET A 271 -8.63 -10.73 9.59
CA MET A 271 -7.25 -10.30 9.37
C MET A 271 -6.40 -11.52 9.10
N VAL A 272 -5.43 -11.38 8.19
CA VAL A 272 -4.37 -12.34 7.96
C VAL A 272 -3.01 -11.67 8.12
N GLY A 273 -2.03 -12.44 8.59
CA GLY A 273 -0.75 -11.88 9.01
C GLY A 273 0.29 -12.94 9.32
N SER A 274 1.32 -12.52 10.05
CA SER A 274 2.32 -13.40 10.63
C SER A 274 2.43 -13.14 12.12
N THR A 275 2.68 -14.19 12.90
CA THR A 275 2.95 -14.09 14.33
C THR A 275 4.28 -14.76 14.63
N GLY A 276 5.07 -14.17 15.52
CA GLY A 276 6.24 -14.76 16.16
C GLY A 276 5.96 -15.24 17.58
N SER A 277 4.83 -14.82 18.15
CA SER A 277 4.42 -15.04 19.53
C SER A 277 3.85 -16.44 19.76
N ASN A 278 3.82 -16.86 21.03
CA ASN A 278 3.18 -18.08 21.49
C ASN A 278 2.35 -17.87 22.78
N ASP A 279 2.07 -16.60 23.08
CA ASP A 279 1.38 -16.07 24.23
C ASP A 279 0.43 -14.93 23.80
N GLY A 280 -0.24 -14.30 24.78
CA GLY A 280 -1.21 -13.23 24.52
C GLY A 280 -2.45 -13.72 23.76
N ASP A 281 -2.78 -13.05 22.66
CA ASP A 281 -3.88 -13.41 21.75
C ASP A 281 -3.56 -14.63 20.87
N VAL A 282 -2.30 -15.06 20.86
CA VAL A 282 -1.81 -16.16 20.01
C VAL A 282 -1.92 -17.48 20.78
N ILE A 283 -2.90 -18.30 20.40
CA ILE A 283 -3.21 -19.56 21.09
C ILE A 283 -2.79 -20.75 20.21
N GLY A 284 -2.10 -21.72 20.82
CA GLY A 284 -1.91 -23.07 20.24
C GLY A 284 -0.66 -23.25 19.38
N GLN A 285 0.30 -22.33 19.44
CA GLN A 285 1.55 -22.44 18.68
C GLN A 285 2.69 -22.99 19.54
N LEU A 286 3.38 -24.04 19.07
CA LEU A 286 4.45 -24.73 19.82
C LEU A 286 5.87 -24.40 19.33
N HIS A 287 6.06 -23.78 18.15
CA HIS A 287 7.39 -23.43 17.61
C HIS A 287 7.37 -22.20 16.67
N ALA A 288 8.59 -21.68 16.41
CA ALA A 288 8.98 -20.45 15.72
C ALA A 288 8.08 -19.97 14.58
N GLY A 289 7.23 -18.98 14.89
CA GLY A 289 6.51 -18.15 13.93
C GLY A 289 5.52 -18.86 13.01
N GLY A 290 4.55 -18.13 12.47
CA GLY A 290 3.52 -18.74 11.62
C GLY A 290 2.61 -17.73 10.94
N ALA A 291 1.89 -18.21 9.91
CA ALA A 291 0.79 -17.45 9.34
C ALA A 291 -0.34 -17.38 10.37
N TRP A 292 -0.89 -16.19 10.57
CA TRP A 292 -1.92 -15.93 11.57
C TRP A 292 -3.20 -15.44 10.92
N ILE A 293 -4.34 -15.92 11.43
CA ILE A 293 -5.67 -15.53 10.96
C ILE A 293 -6.52 -15.20 12.18
N VAL A 294 -7.06 -13.98 12.22
CA VAL A 294 -7.90 -13.52 13.32
C VAL A 294 -9.26 -13.09 12.79
N THR A 295 -10.33 -13.52 13.45
CA THR A 295 -11.68 -13.01 13.17
C THR A 295 -12.15 -12.11 14.30
N MET A 296 -12.49 -10.86 13.99
CA MET A 296 -12.88 -9.84 14.95
C MET A 296 -14.33 -9.43 14.70
N LYS A 297 -15.11 -9.18 15.75
CA LYS A 297 -16.44 -8.56 15.60
C LYS A 297 -16.28 -7.04 15.49
N ASP A 298 -17.19 -6.42 14.75
CA ASP A 298 -17.39 -4.97 14.88
C ASP A 298 -17.93 -4.69 16.29
N HIS A 299 -17.51 -3.58 16.89
CA HIS A 299 -17.91 -3.21 18.26
C HIS A 299 -19.24 -2.47 18.28
#